data_AF-A0A1I5YAC5-F1
#
_entry.id   AF-A0A1I5YAC5-F1
#
_cell.length_a   1.000
_cell.length_b   1.000
_cell.length_c   1.000
_cell.angle_alpha   90.00
_cell.angle_beta   90.00
_cell.angle_gamma   90.00
#
_symmetry.space_group_name_H-M   'P 1'
#
loop_
_entity.id
_entity.type
_entity.pdbx_description
1 polymer ?
#
loop_
_entity_poly.entity_id
_entity_poly.type
_entity_poly.pdbx_seq_one_letter_code
_entity_poly.pdbx_strand_id
1 'polypeptide(L)'
;MQLRFDVKRLIKEDRAKYLCPECFVPVSLVSRKESRRFFFRHLVEDGSCSAVTRGELSQADINARKYNGAKESFLHREMKQWLADSLRASNLFTNIAQEARWKGAITGAWRKPDVSAMYGELKIAFEVQLSTTFLDVIAERWSFYQKEGGLVIWVFARFDDERRRLTQDDLFFINNQNAFVVSKATRDASLAAKNFLMDCAWAEPALSHILPTLGRARVSFSELTLDTVRQQAYYFDHQGQRAELQADLEEERRNWPAYFEEWWLEVAGRRSSHEDQEDHIWGFPESAPVHWNDWGMLRETCLVAYGTEKSRYLPVAMLNVFYSAKHGKPIGIRRRHFIEVAHYVVESYPKYLRWFRRALDVFERGPLLAAQDQSGKWAIKVKRYKQAIKDRDTRYEVDETHRQLFEWLFPELAPLPR
;
A
#
# COMPACT_ATOMS: atom_id res chain seq x y z
N MET A 1 -1.18 12.40 1.10
CA MET A 1 -0.39 13.53 0.58
C MET A 1 0.06 13.29 -0.85
N GLN A 2 0.73 12.18 -1.19
CA GLN A 2 1.19 11.91 -2.57
C GLN A 2 0.12 12.12 -3.64
N LEU A 3 -1.06 11.51 -3.47
CA LEU A 3 -2.19 11.70 -4.39
C LEU A 3 -2.60 13.18 -4.58
N ARG A 4 -2.51 13.98 -3.51
CA ARG A 4 -2.83 15.41 -3.55
C ARG A 4 -1.88 16.16 -4.47
N PHE A 5 -0.57 15.89 -4.35
CA PHE A 5 0.46 16.44 -5.22
C PHE A 5 0.25 15.99 -6.66
N ASP A 6 0.06 14.68 -6.91
CA ASP A 6 -0.11 14.12 -8.24
C ASP A 6 -1.32 14.72 -8.97
N VAL A 7 -2.46 14.84 -8.29
CA VAL A 7 -3.66 15.48 -8.85
C VAL A 7 -3.37 16.93 -9.24
N LYS A 8 -2.67 17.68 -8.38
CA LYS A 8 -2.36 19.09 -8.64
C LYS A 8 -1.36 19.25 -9.79
N ARG A 9 -0.35 18.38 -9.86
CA ARG A 9 0.64 18.35 -10.96
C ARG A 9 -0.03 18.03 -12.29
N LEU A 10 -0.84 16.98 -12.34
CA LEU A 10 -1.54 16.56 -13.56
C LEU A 10 -2.52 17.63 -14.07
N ILE A 11 -3.18 18.35 -13.17
CA ILE A 11 -4.00 19.52 -13.54
C ILE A 11 -3.17 20.59 -14.26
N LYS A 12 -1.93 20.86 -13.81
CA LYS A 12 -1.04 21.85 -14.43
C LYS A 12 -0.47 21.41 -15.77
N GLU A 13 -0.53 20.11 -16.06
CA GLU A 13 -0.15 19.50 -17.32
C GLU A 13 -1.35 19.31 -18.26
N ASP A 14 -2.51 19.90 -17.96
CA ASP A 14 -3.77 19.73 -18.69
C ASP A 14 -4.22 18.26 -18.82
N ARG A 15 -3.87 17.44 -17.82
CA ARG A 15 -4.13 15.99 -17.74
C ARG A 15 -4.91 15.62 -16.49
N ALA A 16 -5.94 16.40 -16.16
CA ALA A 16 -6.72 16.24 -14.93
C ALA A 16 -7.18 14.78 -14.71
N LYS A 17 -6.84 14.22 -13.54
CA LYS A 17 -7.15 12.83 -13.18
C LYS A 17 -8.60 12.62 -12.72
N TYR A 18 -9.20 13.67 -12.14
CA TYR A 18 -10.53 13.61 -11.55
C TYR A 18 -11.37 14.78 -12.03
N LEU A 19 -12.62 14.47 -12.40
CA LEU A 19 -13.63 15.41 -12.82
C LEU A 19 -14.83 15.33 -11.88
N CYS A 20 -15.56 16.43 -11.72
CA CYS A 20 -16.83 16.43 -11.02
C CYS A 20 -17.87 15.62 -11.81
N PRO A 21 -18.67 14.73 -11.19
CA PRO A 21 -19.69 13.96 -11.91
C PRO A 21 -20.88 14.80 -12.40
N GLU A 22 -21.09 16.00 -11.85
CA GLU A 22 -22.18 16.90 -12.25
C GLU A 22 -21.78 17.78 -13.44
N CYS A 23 -20.69 18.56 -13.28
CA CYS A 23 -20.29 19.56 -14.26
C CYS A 23 -19.08 19.16 -15.12
N PHE A 24 -18.47 18.00 -14.87
CA PHE A 24 -17.26 17.52 -15.54
C PHE A 24 -16.04 18.45 -15.44
N VAL A 25 -16.09 19.49 -14.61
CA VAL A 25 -14.96 20.38 -14.36
C VAL A 25 -13.89 19.63 -13.56
N PRO A 26 -12.59 19.80 -13.89
CA PRO A 26 -11.50 19.25 -13.08
C PRO A 26 -11.56 19.66 -11.61
N VAL A 27 -11.30 18.70 -10.74
CA VAL A 27 -11.28 18.90 -9.28
C VAL A 27 -9.89 18.66 -8.70
N SER A 28 -9.50 19.52 -7.77
CA SER A 28 -8.26 19.42 -7.00
C SER A 28 -8.51 18.85 -5.61
N LEU A 29 -7.58 18.07 -5.08
CA LEU A 29 -7.66 17.54 -3.73
C LEU A 29 -7.14 18.59 -2.73
N VAL A 30 -8.01 19.07 -1.85
CA VAL A 30 -7.71 20.07 -0.80
C VAL A 30 -7.92 19.46 0.59
N SER A 31 -7.46 20.13 1.65
CA SER A 31 -7.54 19.61 3.03
C SER A 31 -8.16 20.67 3.93
N ARG A 32 -9.05 20.26 4.84
CA ARG A 32 -9.60 21.13 5.88
C ARG A 32 -8.54 21.36 6.94
N LYS A 33 -8.41 22.61 7.40
CA LYS A 33 -7.38 23.02 8.35
C LYS A 33 -7.55 22.33 9.70
N GLU A 34 -8.80 22.20 10.15
CA GLU A 34 -9.17 21.74 11.50
C GLU A 34 -9.06 20.23 11.63
N SER A 35 -9.58 19.48 10.65
CA SER A 35 -9.69 18.02 10.73
C SER A 35 -8.67 17.26 9.89
N ARG A 36 -7.85 17.96 9.09
CA ARG A 36 -6.95 17.37 8.08
C ARG A 36 -7.64 16.45 7.06
N ARG A 37 -8.97 16.38 7.05
CA ARG A 37 -9.75 15.61 6.08
C ARG A 37 -9.61 16.22 4.69
N PHE A 38 -9.40 15.35 3.70
CA PHE A 38 -9.31 15.75 2.31
C PHE A 38 -10.68 15.79 1.65
N PHE A 39 -10.86 16.70 0.71
CA PHE A 39 -12.06 16.82 -0.11
C PHE A 39 -11.70 17.39 -1.48
N PHE A 40 -12.55 17.15 -2.47
CA PHE A 40 -12.39 17.71 -3.81
C PHE A 40 -12.93 19.13 -3.87
N ARG A 41 -12.22 20.00 -4.61
CA ARG A 41 -12.60 21.39 -4.88
C ARG A 41 -12.45 21.66 -6.37
N HIS A 42 -13.47 22.28 -6.96
CA HIS A 42 -13.45 22.71 -8.36
C HIS A 42 -12.33 23.72 -8.64
N LEU A 43 -11.72 23.63 -9.82
CA LEU A 43 -10.77 24.65 -10.27
C LEU A 43 -11.48 25.93 -10.74
N VAL A 44 -12.64 25.77 -11.36
CA VAL A 44 -13.50 26.84 -11.88
C VAL A 44 -14.92 26.55 -11.41
N GLU A 45 -15.63 27.60 -11.01
CA GLU A 45 -17.04 27.53 -10.64
C GLU A 45 -17.75 28.58 -11.50
N ASP A 46 -18.48 28.12 -12.50
CA ASP A 46 -19.23 28.91 -13.49
C ASP A 46 -20.75 28.85 -13.26
N GLY A 47 -21.17 28.23 -12.15
CA GLY A 47 -22.58 28.01 -11.81
C GLY A 47 -23.21 26.75 -12.43
N SER A 48 -22.47 25.98 -13.23
CA SER A 48 -22.95 24.71 -13.81
C SER A 48 -23.07 23.56 -12.82
N CYS A 49 -22.59 23.74 -11.58
CA CYS A 49 -22.54 22.71 -10.54
C CYS A 49 -23.31 23.17 -9.31
N SER A 50 -24.07 22.27 -8.70
CA SER A 50 -24.78 22.55 -7.44
C SER A 50 -23.81 22.70 -6.25
N ALA A 51 -22.65 22.04 -6.34
CA ALA A 51 -21.63 22.07 -5.30
C ALA A 51 -20.69 23.28 -5.44
N VAL A 52 -20.87 24.25 -4.53
CA VAL A 52 -19.97 25.40 -4.36
C VAL A 52 -18.87 25.04 -3.35
N THR A 53 -17.62 25.06 -3.81
CA THR A 53 -16.45 24.53 -3.10
C THR A 53 -15.29 25.52 -2.99
N ARG A 54 -15.35 26.64 -3.71
CA ARG A 54 -14.35 27.71 -3.72
C ARG A 54 -14.57 28.65 -2.53
N GLY A 55 -13.46 29.11 -1.95
CA GLY A 55 -13.50 30.13 -0.91
C GLY A 55 -13.49 31.55 -1.50
N GLU A 56 -13.85 32.52 -0.67
CA GLU A 56 -13.97 33.94 -1.06
C GLU A 56 -12.62 34.59 -1.43
N LEU A 57 -11.51 34.09 -0.89
CA LEU A 57 -10.19 34.68 -1.08
C LEU A 57 -9.44 34.03 -2.24
N SER A 58 -8.88 34.85 -3.13
CA SER A 58 -7.95 34.39 -4.14
C SER A 58 -6.58 34.06 -3.54
N GLN A 59 -5.75 33.36 -4.30
CA GLN A 59 -4.35 33.10 -3.95
C GLN A 59 -3.55 34.39 -3.77
N ALA A 60 -3.85 35.42 -4.58
CA ALA A 60 -3.24 36.75 -4.46
C ALA A 60 -3.63 37.42 -3.12
N ASP A 61 -4.91 37.36 -2.73
CA ASP A 61 -5.39 37.94 -1.47
C ASP A 61 -4.75 37.25 -0.26
N ILE A 62 -4.67 35.92 -0.30
CA ILE A 62 -4.04 35.15 0.78
C ILE A 62 -2.55 35.50 0.89
N ASN A 63 -1.83 35.61 -0.22
CA ASN A 63 -0.44 36.05 -0.22
C ASN A 63 -0.29 37.46 0.33
N ALA A 64 -1.13 38.40 -0.10
CA ALA A 64 -1.11 39.77 0.38
C ALA A 64 -1.30 39.84 1.91
N ARG A 65 -2.27 39.10 2.45
CA ARG A 65 -2.51 39.01 3.91
C ARG A 65 -1.38 38.32 4.67
N LYS A 66 -0.80 37.29 4.08
CA LYS A 66 0.25 36.48 4.72
C LYS A 66 1.55 37.25 4.85
N TYR A 67 1.87 38.05 3.83
CA TYR A 67 3.12 38.79 3.78
C TYR A 67 2.94 40.25 4.18
N ASN A 68 1.74 40.83 4.22
CA ASN A 68 1.45 42.23 4.63
C ASN A 68 2.44 43.27 4.05
N GLY A 69 2.92 43.06 2.82
CA GLY A 69 3.96 43.90 2.20
C GLY A 69 5.36 43.81 2.83
N ALA A 70 5.56 42.95 3.82
CA ALA A 70 6.84 42.73 4.49
C ALA A 70 7.87 42.12 3.53
N LYS A 71 9.07 42.71 3.56
CA LYS A 71 10.26 42.12 2.95
C LYS A 71 10.61 40.80 3.65
N GLU A 72 11.42 40.00 2.96
CA GLU A 72 12.01 38.76 3.45
C GLU A 72 12.38 38.77 4.95
N SER A 73 12.06 37.70 5.69
CA SER A 73 12.36 37.61 7.11
C SER A 73 13.87 37.43 7.37
N PHE A 74 14.33 37.91 8.53
CA PHE A 74 15.73 37.78 8.95
C PHE A 74 16.23 36.32 8.88
N LEU A 75 15.42 35.38 9.40
CA LEU A 75 15.74 33.96 9.39
C LEU A 75 15.86 33.38 7.97
N HIS A 76 15.09 33.88 6.99
CA HIS A 76 15.19 33.42 5.61
C HIS A 76 16.55 33.77 5.02
N ARG A 77 16.97 35.02 5.24
CA ARG A 77 18.29 35.52 4.83
C ARG A 77 19.41 34.75 5.53
N GLU A 78 19.28 34.47 6.83
CA GLU A 78 20.27 33.68 7.57
C GLU A 78 20.39 32.26 7.02
N MET A 79 19.27 31.59 6.75
CA MET A 79 19.30 30.23 6.21
C MET A 79 19.95 30.16 4.83
N LYS A 80 19.70 31.13 3.95
CA LYS A 80 20.39 31.23 2.64
C LYS A 80 21.89 31.37 2.82
N GLN A 81 22.31 32.20 3.76
CA GLN A 81 23.71 32.36 4.09
C GLN A 81 24.31 31.08 4.66
N TRP A 82 23.62 30.41 5.59
CA TRP A 82 24.06 29.14 6.16
C TRP A 82 24.21 28.04 5.10
N LEU A 83 23.25 27.92 4.18
CA LEU A 83 23.35 27.03 3.03
C LEU A 83 24.57 27.33 2.17
N ALA A 84 24.76 28.60 1.79
CA ALA A 84 25.88 28.99 0.95
C ALA A 84 27.24 28.72 1.63
N ASP A 85 27.34 28.97 2.93
CA ASP A 85 28.55 28.70 3.71
C ASP A 85 28.81 27.19 3.85
N SER A 86 27.77 26.39 4.11
CA SER A 86 27.89 24.93 4.17
C SER A 86 28.29 24.32 2.82
N LEU A 87 27.73 24.82 1.72
CA LEU A 87 28.09 24.38 0.36
C LEU A 87 29.57 24.71 0.06
N ARG A 88 30.02 25.92 0.41
CA ARG A 88 31.43 26.35 0.23
C ARG A 88 32.41 25.58 1.11
N ALA A 89 31.95 25.04 2.23
CA ALA A 89 32.79 24.22 3.11
C ALA A 89 33.23 22.92 2.44
N SER A 90 32.42 22.39 1.52
CA SER A 90 32.68 21.17 0.77
C SER A 90 33.37 21.46 -0.56
N ASN A 91 34.33 20.63 -0.94
CA ASN A 91 34.96 20.67 -2.27
C ASN A 91 34.10 20.01 -3.36
N LEU A 92 32.96 19.41 -3.01
CA LEU A 92 32.09 18.71 -3.95
C LEU A 92 31.21 19.66 -4.78
N PHE A 93 31.10 20.92 -4.35
CA PHE A 93 30.24 21.91 -4.97
C PHE A 93 31.02 23.01 -5.67
N THR A 94 30.55 23.40 -6.85
CA THR A 94 31.07 24.54 -7.61
C THR A 94 29.92 25.46 -8.03
N ASN A 95 30.24 26.62 -8.61
CA ASN A 95 29.26 27.58 -9.13
C ASN A 95 28.12 27.93 -8.14
N ILE A 96 28.47 28.07 -6.86
CA ILE A 96 27.52 28.38 -5.79
C ILE A 96 27.04 29.82 -5.95
N ALA A 97 25.72 29.99 -6.12
CA ALA A 97 25.11 31.30 -6.31
C ALA A 97 23.84 31.42 -5.47
N GLN A 98 23.77 32.48 -4.65
CA GLN A 98 22.55 32.85 -3.94
C GLN A 98 21.67 33.67 -4.88
N GLU A 99 20.37 33.37 -4.92
CA GLU A 99 19.41 34.21 -5.62
C GLU A 99 19.70 34.47 -7.11
N ALA A 100 20.43 33.57 -7.78
CA ALA A 100 20.72 33.70 -9.20
C ALA A 100 19.55 33.22 -10.06
N ARG A 101 19.33 33.87 -11.22
CA ARG A 101 18.33 33.39 -12.19
C ARG A 101 18.81 32.11 -12.86
N TRP A 102 18.05 31.04 -12.68
CA TRP A 102 18.12 29.84 -13.51
C TRP A 102 17.23 30.04 -14.73
N LYS A 103 17.84 30.33 -15.87
CA LYS A 103 17.14 30.33 -17.16
C LYS A 103 17.12 28.90 -17.70
N GLY A 104 15.93 28.41 -17.99
CA GLY A 104 15.74 27.12 -18.61
C GLY A 104 16.18 27.17 -20.07
N ALA A 105 17.03 26.24 -20.48
CA ALA A 105 17.48 26.12 -21.87
C ALA A 105 16.37 25.51 -22.75
N ILE A 106 15.50 24.69 -22.15
CA ILE A 106 14.46 23.95 -22.88
C ILE A 106 13.20 24.78 -23.01
N THR A 107 12.76 25.40 -21.92
CA THR A 107 11.45 26.09 -21.88
C THR A 107 11.53 27.60 -22.09
N GLY A 108 12.72 28.21 -21.98
CA GLY A 108 12.89 29.67 -21.93
C GLY A 108 12.31 30.33 -20.66
N ALA A 109 11.61 29.56 -19.82
CA ALA A 109 11.15 29.99 -18.51
C ALA A 109 12.34 30.16 -17.56
N TRP A 110 12.15 30.91 -16.49
CA TRP A 110 13.18 31.04 -15.47
C TRP A 110 12.62 30.93 -14.06
N ARG A 111 13.49 30.49 -13.16
CA ARG A 111 13.27 30.49 -11.72
C ARG A 111 14.48 31.12 -11.03
N LYS A 112 14.28 31.52 -9.78
CA LYS A 112 15.31 32.10 -8.93
C LYS A 112 15.30 31.29 -7.63
N PRO A 113 16.09 30.21 -7.55
CA PRO A 113 16.24 29.47 -6.30
C PRO A 113 16.87 30.35 -5.23
N ASP A 114 16.60 30.03 -3.97
CA ASP A 114 17.23 30.72 -2.84
C ASP A 114 18.75 30.56 -2.87
N VAL A 115 19.23 29.33 -3.10
CA VAL A 115 20.64 29.03 -3.38
C VAL A 115 20.72 27.99 -4.51
N SER A 116 21.71 28.07 -5.37
CA SER A 116 22.01 27.05 -6.37
C SER A 116 23.49 26.70 -6.39
N ALA A 117 23.82 25.48 -6.79
CA ALA A 117 25.19 25.01 -6.93
C ALA A 117 25.27 23.90 -8.00
N MET A 118 26.48 23.61 -8.46
CA MET A 118 26.79 22.43 -9.26
C MET A 118 27.41 21.36 -8.36
N TYR A 119 26.88 20.14 -8.43
CA TYR A 119 27.42 18.94 -7.79
C TYR A 119 27.87 17.99 -8.90
N GLY A 120 29.17 18.00 -9.21
CA GLY A 120 29.65 17.51 -10.50
C GLY A 120 28.94 18.25 -11.65
N GLU A 121 28.33 17.50 -12.57
CA GLU A 121 27.54 18.05 -13.68
C GLU A 121 26.07 18.33 -13.31
N LEU A 122 25.61 17.88 -12.13
CA LEU A 122 24.23 18.07 -11.72
C LEU A 122 24.04 19.47 -11.11
N LYS A 123 23.17 20.26 -11.71
CA LYS A 123 22.77 21.54 -11.14
C LYS A 123 21.67 21.35 -10.10
N ILE A 124 21.87 21.90 -8.91
CA ILE A 124 20.97 21.74 -7.77
C ILE A 124 20.45 23.10 -7.32
N ALA A 125 19.13 23.18 -7.16
CA ALA A 125 18.41 24.30 -6.58
C ALA A 125 18.01 23.96 -5.14
N PHE A 126 18.44 24.78 -4.19
CA PHE A 126 18.00 24.73 -2.80
C PHE A 126 16.95 25.81 -2.56
N GLU A 127 15.82 25.40 -1.99
CA GLU A 127 14.69 26.28 -1.72
C GLU A 127 14.35 26.22 -0.22
N VAL A 128 14.37 27.38 0.44
CA VAL A 128 14.20 27.49 1.88
C VAL A 128 12.72 27.62 2.24
N GLN A 129 12.21 26.67 3.02
CA GLN A 129 10.81 26.65 3.42
C GLN A 129 10.60 27.10 4.87
N LEU A 130 10.25 28.37 5.05
CA LEU A 130 9.91 28.94 6.37
C LEU A 130 8.41 29.12 6.65
N SER A 131 7.65 29.39 5.60
CA SER A 131 6.22 29.71 5.70
C SER A 131 5.39 28.64 5.00
N THR A 132 4.06 28.71 4.99
CA THR A 132 3.25 27.83 4.12
C THR A 132 3.46 28.22 2.65
N THR A 133 3.26 27.33 1.69
CA THR A 133 3.11 27.76 0.29
C THR A 133 2.00 26.95 -0.34
N PHE A 134 1.52 27.42 -1.48
CA PHE A 134 0.50 26.71 -2.23
C PHE A 134 1.11 25.52 -2.96
N LEU A 135 0.34 24.45 -3.06
CA LEU A 135 0.79 23.20 -3.68
C LEU A 135 1.07 23.35 -5.17
N ASP A 136 0.41 24.27 -5.87
CA ASP A 136 0.75 24.61 -7.26
C ASP A 136 2.15 25.20 -7.40
N VAL A 137 2.56 26.07 -6.48
CA VAL A 137 3.91 26.66 -6.48
C VAL A 137 4.97 25.55 -6.33
N ILE A 138 4.71 24.57 -5.45
CA ILE A 138 5.59 23.40 -5.29
C ILE A 138 5.62 22.58 -6.59
N ALA A 139 4.47 22.25 -7.17
CA ALA A 139 4.37 21.47 -8.40
C ALA A 139 5.04 22.17 -9.60
N GLU A 140 4.91 23.50 -9.71
CA GLU A 140 5.55 24.28 -10.77
C GLU A 140 7.08 24.32 -10.63
N ARG A 141 7.60 24.45 -9.41
CA ARG A 141 9.04 24.37 -9.16
C ARG A 141 9.57 22.98 -9.49
N TRP A 142 8.91 21.94 -8.99
CA TRP A 142 9.23 20.55 -9.29
C TRP A 142 9.29 20.29 -10.81
N SER A 143 8.26 20.69 -11.56
CA SER A 143 8.19 20.47 -13.01
C SER A 143 9.26 21.27 -13.77
N PHE A 144 9.54 22.50 -13.34
CA PHE A 144 10.59 23.31 -13.95
C PHE A 144 11.96 22.66 -13.80
N TYR A 145 12.38 22.35 -12.57
CA TYR A 145 13.73 21.80 -12.33
C TYR A 145 13.90 20.41 -12.95
N GLN A 146 12.85 19.58 -12.94
CA GLN A 146 12.85 18.28 -13.62
C GLN A 146 13.07 18.43 -15.13
N LYS A 147 12.30 19.31 -15.80
CA LYS A 147 12.42 19.52 -17.25
C LYS A 147 13.80 20.05 -17.62
N GLU A 148 14.37 20.94 -16.81
CA GLU A 148 15.68 21.53 -17.06
C GLU A 148 16.85 20.61 -16.63
N GLY A 149 16.59 19.33 -16.32
CA GLY A 149 17.62 18.34 -15.95
C GLY A 149 18.31 18.62 -14.61
N GLY A 150 17.77 19.52 -13.81
CA GLY A 150 18.29 19.86 -12.48
C GLY A 150 17.61 19.06 -11.38
N LEU A 151 17.96 19.37 -10.13
CA LEU A 151 17.31 18.82 -8.94
C LEU A 151 16.90 19.94 -7.99
N VAL A 152 15.69 19.89 -7.46
CA VAL A 152 15.26 20.78 -6.37
C VAL A 152 15.29 20.07 -5.02
N ILE A 153 15.90 20.71 -4.03
CA ILE A 153 15.95 20.23 -2.65
C ILE A 153 15.37 21.30 -1.74
N TRP A 154 14.33 20.94 -1.00
CA TRP A 154 13.70 21.82 -0.02
C TRP A 154 14.34 21.65 1.35
N VAL A 155 14.65 22.77 2.00
CA VAL A 155 15.28 22.77 3.33
C VAL A 155 14.44 23.59 4.31
N PHE A 156 14.30 23.08 5.53
CA PHE A 156 13.46 23.66 6.58
C PHE A 156 14.29 24.30 7.68
N ALA A 157 13.73 25.28 8.38
CA ALA A 157 14.32 25.76 9.65
C ALA A 157 14.12 24.76 10.79
N ARG A 158 13.01 24.02 10.74
CA ARG A 158 12.62 23.01 11.72
C ARG A 158 11.65 22.02 11.09
N PHE A 159 11.69 20.78 11.55
CA PHE A 159 10.80 19.72 11.14
C PHE A 159 10.46 18.85 12.36
N ASP A 160 9.28 19.08 12.95
CA ASP A 160 8.87 18.52 14.24
C ASP A 160 7.73 17.49 14.04
N ASP A 161 7.58 16.53 14.94
CA ASP A 161 6.64 15.41 14.75
C ASP A 161 5.17 15.82 14.93
N GLU A 162 4.88 16.68 15.90
CA GLU A 162 3.51 16.99 16.35
C GLU A 162 2.89 18.22 15.67
N ARG A 163 3.70 19.08 15.03
CA ARG A 163 3.27 20.42 14.56
C ARG A 163 3.55 20.69 13.09
N ARG A 164 3.64 19.65 12.26
CA ARG A 164 3.88 19.82 10.81
C ARG A 164 2.73 20.55 10.15
N ARG A 165 3.06 21.61 9.40
CA ARG A 165 2.11 22.28 8.51
C ARG A 165 1.84 21.41 7.28
N LEU A 166 0.67 21.57 6.66
CA LEU A 166 0.31 20.83 5.45
C LEU A 166 1.36 20.95 4.34
N THR A 167 1.94 22.14 4.15
CA THR A 167 3.04 22.35 3.18
C THR A 167 4.29 21.53 3.51
N GLN A 168 4.62 21.36 4.79
CA GLN A 168 5.76 20.53 5.20
C GLN A 168 5.47 19.07 4.90
N ASP A 169 4.25 18.60 5.15
CA ASP A 169 3.83 17.26 4.76
C ASP A 169 3.86 17.09 3.23
N ASP A 170 3.35 18.06 2.46
CA ASP A 170 3.38 18.02 0.99
C ASP A 170 4.81 17.85 0.47
N LEU A 171 5.79 18.59 1.02
CA LEU A 171 7.21 18.49 0.65
C LEU A 171 7.89 17.21 1.17
N PHE A 172 7.52 16.76 2.36
CA PHE A 172 8.06 15.54 2.96
C PHE A 172 7.66 14.31 2.15
N PHE A 173 6.37 14.15 1.86
CA PHE A 173 5.87 12.96 1.15
C PHE A 173 6.41 12.87 -0.29
N ILE A 174 6.57 14.00 -0.99
CA ILE A 174 7.14 13.98 -2.35
C ILE A 174 8.63 13.64 -2.34
N ASN A 175 9.36 13.96 -1.26
CA ASN A 175 10.80 13.75 -1.14
C ASN A 175 11.14 12.43 -0.44
N ASN A 176 10.50 11.33 -0.86
CA ASN A 176 10.65 10.00 -0.27
C ASN A 176 10.54 9.99 1.27
N GLN A 177 9.69 10.85 1.84
CA GLN A 177 9.55 11.03 3.29
C GLN A 177 10.88 11.31 4.01
N ASN A 178 11.70 12.17 3.41
CA ASN A 178 12.88 12.76 4.03
C ASN A 178 12.73 14.29 4.07
N ALA A 179 13.08 14.91 5.19
CA ALA A 179 13.11 16.35 5.37
C ALA A 179 14.48 16.81 5.86
N PHE A 180 15.07 17.77 5.16
CA PHE A 180 16.36 18.33 5.52
C PHE A 180 16.21 19.65 6.27
N VAL A 181 16.94 19.79 7.36
CA VAL A 181 16.99 20.99 8.19
C VAL A 181 18.38 21.59 8.11
N VAL A 182 18.41 22.90 7.84
CA VAL A 182 19.63 23.69 7.85
C VAL A 182 19.53 24.78 8.90
N SER A 183 20.52 24.82 9.77
CA SER A 183 20.58 25.75 10.89
C SER A 183 22.01 26.26 11.07
N LYS A 184 22.20 27.23 11.98
CA LYS A 184 23.55 27.63 12.40
C LYS A 184 24.40 26.43 12.85
N ALA A 185 23.81 25.49 13.58
CA ALA A 185 24.51 24.31 14.09
C ALA A 185 24.98 23.37 12.98
N THR A 186 24.16 23.14 11.94
CA THR A 186 24.58 22.31 10.80
C THR A 186 25.62 23.02 9.94
N ARG A 187 25.54 24.37 9.84
CA ARG A 187 26.57 25.18 9.19
C ARG A 187 27.91 25.13 9.90
N ASP A 188 27.92 25.33 11.21
CA ASP A 188 29.17 25.28 12.00
C ASP A 188 29.79 23.87 11.94
N ALA A 189 28.97 22.82 11.96
CA ALA A 189 29.43 21.45 11.73
C ALA A 189 29.99 21.24 10.31
N SER A 190 29.34 21.83 9.29
CA SER A 190 29.80 21.74 7.91
C SER A 190 31.18 22.39 7.72
N LEU A 191 31.39 23.58 8.31
CA LEU A 191 32.67 24.29 8.30
C LEU A 191 33.76 23.46 8.98
N ALA A 192 33.48 22.88 10.15
CA ALA A 192 34.43 22.06 10.89
C ALA A 192 34.82 20.77 10.13
N ALA A 193 33.83 20.11 9.51
CA ALA A 193 34.04 18.88 8.76
C ALA A 193 34.57 19.09 7.34
N LYS A 194 34.62 20.34 6.84
CA LYS A 194 34.89 20.68 5.43
C LYS A 194 34.01 19.88 4.47
N ASN A 195 32.74 19.74 4.84
CA ASN A 195 31.76 18.95 4.11
C ASN A 195 30.36 19.53 4.32
N PHE A 196 29.43 19.33 3.39
CA PHE A 196 28.08 19.87 3.52
C PHE A 196 27.21 18.92 4.36
N LEU A 197 26.97 19.29 5.62
CA LEU A 197 26.15 18.54 6.56
C LEU A 197 24.78 19.19 6.80
N MET A 198 23.75 18.37 6.93
CA MET A 198 22.37 18.76 7.24
C MET A 198 21.78 17.82 8.28
N ASP A 199 20.79 18.28 9.05
CA ASP A 199 20.00 17.36 9.86
C ASP A 199 18.88 16.78 8.99
N CYS A 200 18.74 15.46 8.94
CA CYS A 200 17.69 14.76 8.21
C CYS A 200 16.70 14.15 9.20
N ALA A 201 15.41 14.30 8.92
CA ALA A 201 14.34 13.53 9.54
C ALA A 201 13.65 12.67 8.47
N TRP A 202 13.46 11.38 8.74
CA TRP A 202 12.78 10.45 7.81
C TRP A 202 11.72 9.61 8.52
N ALA A 203 10.75 9.12 7.76
CA ALA A 203 9.79 8.14 8.28
C ALA A 203 10.31 6.73 8.01
N GLU A 204 10.30 5.87 9.02
CA GLU A 204 10.41 4.42 8.83
C GLU A 204 9.05 3.86 8.40
N PRO A 205 8.99 2.92 7.44
CA PRO A 205 7.73 2.31 7.06
C PRO A 205 7.21 1.45 8.21
N ALA A 206 5.94 1.64 8.56
CA ALA A 206 5.23 0.78 9.50
C ALA A 206 4.09 0.06 8.78
N LEU A 207 3.89 -1.21 9.11
CA LEU A 207 2.77 -2.03 8.61
C LEU A 207 1.43 -1.66 9.26
N SER A 208 1.48 -1.11 10.48
CA SER A 208 0.28 -0.80 11.26
C SER A 208 -0.17 0.66 11.05
N HIS A 209 -1.38 0.97 11.52
CA HIS A 209 -1.90 2.33 11.59
C HIS A 209 -1.19 3.23 12.62
N ILE A 210 -0.14 2.73 13.28
CA ILE A 210 0.67 3.53 14.20
C ILE A 210 1.42 4.56 13.36
N LEU A 211 1.33 5.82 13.76
CA LEU A 211 2.06 6.90 13.09
C LEU A 211 3.55 6.58 13.16
N PRO A 212 4.27 6.54 12.04
CA PRO A 212 5.69 6.26 12.05
C PRO A 212 6.42 7.35 12.85
N THR A 213 7.21 6.93 13.83
CA THR A 213 8.16 7.81 14.53
C THR A 213 9.21 8.26 13.53
N LEU A 214 9.65 9.52 13.61
CA LEU A 214 10.68 9.99 12.69
C LEU A 214 12.07 9.57 13.19
N GLY A 215 12.80 8.85 12.34
CA GLY A 215 14.25 8.69 12.47
C GLY A 215 14.94 10.02 12.21
N ARG A 216 16.07 10.28 12.90
CA ARG A 216 16.83 11.54 12.79
C ARG A 216 18.32 11.29 12.82
N ALA A 217 19.06 11.97 11.94
CA ALA A 217 20.52 11.94 11.92
C ALA A 217 21.08 13.22 11.29
N ARG A 218 22.32 13.55 11.63
CA ARG A 218 23.11 14.51 10.85
C ARG A 218 23.80 13.76 9.72
N VAL A 219 23.55 14.19 8.48
CA VAL A 219 23.98 13.50 7.26
C VAL A 219 24.78 14.43 6.37
N SER A 220 25.78 13.88 5.68
CA SER A 220 26.49 14.52 4.58
C SER A 220 25.64 14.50 3.32
N PHE A 221 25.75 15.56 2.52
CA PHE A 221 25.14 15.58 1.19
C PHE A 221 25.55 14.40 0.32
N SER A 222 26.81 13.94 0.44
CA SER A 222 27.33 12.80 -0.32
C SER A 222 26.70 11.45 0.05
N GLU A 223 25.99 11.37 1.17
CA GLU A 223 25.26 10.16 1.60
C GLU A 223 23.84 10.11 1.02
N LEU A 224 23.39 11.16 0.33
CA LEU A 224 22.06 11.21 -0.25
C LEU A 224 22.01 10.46 -1.57
N THR A 225 20.93 9.70 -1.77
CA THR A 225 20.53 9.23 -3.09
C THR A 225 19.80 10.35 -3.81
N LEU A 226 20.26 10.68 -5.02
CA LEU A 226 19.69 11.74 -5.86
C LEU A 226 18.95 11.13 -7.04
N ASP A 227 17.63 11.26 -7.07
CA ASP A 227 16.76 10.85 -8.18
C ASP A 227 16.24 12.10 -8.90
N THR A 228 16.88 12.46 -10.01
CA THR A 228 16.49 13.62 -10.83
C THR A 228 15.18 13.39 -11.58
N VAL A 229 14.82 12.14 -11.87
CA VAL A 229 13.57 11.80 -12.57
C VAL A 229 12.39 12.00 -11.64
N ARG A 230 12.48 11.57 -10.37
CA ARG A 230 11.42 11.78 -9.37
C ARG A 230 11.54 13.12 -8.63
N GLN A 231 12.64 13.86 -8.87
CA GLN A 231 13.06 15.04 -8.10
C GLN A 231 13.08 14.77 -6.59
N GLN A 232 13.83 13.75 -6.21
CA GLN A 232 14.00 13.35 -4.82
C GLN A 232 15.47 13.38 -4.45
N ALA A 233 15.74 13.83 -3.24
CA ALA A 233 17.01 13.63 -2.55
C ALA A 233 16.70 13.03 -1.19
N TYR A 234 17.21 11.84 -0.91
CA TYR A 234 16.88 11.14 0.33
C TYR A 234 18.09 10.43 0.93
N TYR A 235 18.13 10.42 2.27
CA TYR A 235 19.08 9.63 3.03
C TYR A 235 18.52 8.23 3.27
N PHE A 236 17.25 8.14 3.65
CA PHE A 236 16.56 6.87 3.90
C PHE A 236 15.58 6.55 2.77
N ASP A 237 15.69 5.37 2.18
CA ASP A 237 14.78 4.92 1.11
C ASP A 237 13.45 4.39 1.67
N HIS A 238 12.57 5.29 2.09
CA HIS A 238 11.27 4.89 2.63
C HIS A 238 10.44 4.11 1.59
N GLN A 239 10.40 4.55 0.33
CA GLN A 239 9.61 3.90 -0.70
C GLN A 239 10.12 2.48 -1.01
N GLY A 240 11.44 2.30 -1.10
CA GLY A 240 12.07 0.98 -1.26
C GLY A 240 11.74 0.06 -0.09
N GLN A 241 12.02 0.50 1.14
CA GLN A 241 11.75 -0.27 2.35
C GLN A 241 10.26 -0.63 2.52
N ARG A 242 9.36 0.28 2.15
CA ARG A 242 7.92 0.00 2.16
C ARG A 242 7.52 -1.03 1.11
N ALA A 243 8.15 -1.02 -0.07
CA ALA A 243 7.89 -1.98 -1.12
C ALA A 243 8.38 -3.39 -0.74
N GLU A 244 9.57 -3.48 -0.14
CA GLU A 244 10.12 -4.73 0.42
C GLU A 244 9.19 -5.30 1.48
N LEU A 245 8.81 -4.48 2.47
CA LEU A 245 7.90 -4.89 3.54
C LEU A 245 6.51 -5.36 3.04
N GLN A 246 6.02 -4.72 1.97
CA GLN A 246 4.78 -5.13 1.31
C GLN A 246 4.95 -6.45 0.54
N ALA A 247 6.08 -6.65 -0.12
CA ALA A 247 6.41 -7.89 -0.83
C ALA A 247 6.55 -9.07 0.13
N ASP A 248 7.21 -8.87 1.28
CA ASP A 248 7.33 -9.88 2.33
C ASP A 248 5.95 -10.29 2.87
N LEU A 249 5.06 -9.33 3.11
CA LEU A 249 3.67 -9.63 3.51
C LEU A 249 2.89 -10.36 2.42
N GLU A 250 3.05 -9.98 1.16
CA GLU A 250 2.39 -10.66 0.04
C GLU A 250 2.91 -12.08 -0.16
N GLU A 251 4.21 -12.30 0.07
CA GLU A 251 4.81 -13.63 0.11
C GLU A 251 4.24 -14.47 1.24
N GLU A 252 4.21 -13.94 2.45
CA GLU A 252 3.62 -14.60 3.62
C GLU A 252 2.13 -14.93 3.37
N ARG A 253 1.36 -13.99 2.80
CA ARG A 253 -0.05 -14.19 2.43
C ARG A 253 -0.28 -15.31 1.41
N ARG A 254 0.66 -15.52 0.48
CA ARG A 254 0.58 -16.63 -0.49
C ARG A 254 0.74 -18.00 0.19
N ASN A 255 1.45 -18.06 1.31
CA ASN A 255 1.67 -19.28 2.07
C ASN A 255 0.57 -19.57 3.11
N TRP A 256 -0.31 -18.61 3.43
CA TRP A 256 -1.38 -18.81 4.42
C TRP A 256 -2.29 -20.03 4.16
N PRO A 257 -2.74 -20.33 2.92
CA PRO A 257 -3.49 -21.56 2.68
C PRO A 257 -2.71 -22.83 3.04
N ALA A 258 -1.38 -22.84 2.83
CA ALA A 258 -0.53 -23.96 3.22
C ALA A 258 -0.35 -24.06 4.74
N TYR A 259 -0.24 -22.93 5.45
CA TYR A 259 -0.23 -22.93 6.92
C TYR A 259 -1.55 -23.44 7.50
N PHE A 260 -2.68 -23.08 6.88
CA PHE A 260 -3.98 -23.62 7.26
C PHE A 260 -4.05 -25.13 7.00
N GLU A 261 -3.57 -25.59 5.84
CA GLU A 261 -3.51 -27.01 5.49
C GLU A 261 -2.69 -27.81 6.50
N GLU A 262 -1.47 -27.36 6.82
CA GLU A 262 -0.60 -28.01 7.80
C GLU A 262 -1.30 -28.15 9.16
N TRP A 263 -1.84 -27.04 9.67
CA TRP A 263 -2.62 -27.04 10.91
C TRP A 263 -3.83 -27.99 10.83
N TRP A 264 -4.58 -27.96 9.73
CA TRP A 264 -5.73 -28.83 9.56
C TRP A 264 -5.35 -30.31 9.53
N LEU A 265 -4.24 -30.67 8.86
CA LEU A 265 -3.73 -32.03 8.83
C LEU A 265 -3.31 -32.52 10.22
N GLU A 266 -2.79 -31.65 11.08
CA GLU A 266 -2.54 -31.99 12.48
C GLU A 266 -3.84 -32.26 13.25
N VAL A 267 -4.84 -31.39 13.08
CA VAL A 267 -6.17 -31.56 13.70
C VAL A 267 -6.81 -32.88 13.26
N ALA A 268 -6.81 -33.13 11.95
CA ALA A 268 -7.37 -34.33 11.35
C ALA A 268 -6.57 -35.61 11.65
N GLY A 269 -5.26 -35.50 11.89
CA GLY A 269 -4.37 -36.64 12.18
C GLY A 269 -4.42 -37.10 13.64
N ARG A 270 -4.69 -36.21 14.59
CA ARG A 270 -4.74 -36.52 16.03
C ARG A 270 -6.09 -37.07 16.50
N ARG A 271 -7.13 -37.04 15.66
CA ARG A 271 -8.52 -37.26 16.06
C ARG A 271 -9.20 -38.36 15.24
N SER A 272 -10.06 -39.14 15.89
CA SER A 272 -10.58 -40.40 15.34
C SER A 272 -11.97 -40.28 14.68
N SER A 273 -12.66 -39.17 14.95
CA SER A 273 -14.02 -38.87 14.47
C SER A 273 -14.16 -37.40 14.04
N HIS A 274 -15.28 -37.05 13.39
CA HIS A 274 -15.62 -35.65 13.11
C HIS A 274 -15.95 -34.88 14.39
N GLU A 275 -16.66 -35.51 15.33
CA GLU A 275 -17.03 -34.93 16.63
C GLU A 275 -15.78 -34.53 17.41
N ASP A 276 -14.76 -35.40 17.46
CA ASP A 276 -13.47 -35.11 18.09
C ASP A 276 -12.75 -33.89 17.48
N GLN A 277 -12.93 -33.65 16.18
CA GLN A 277 -12.35 -32.51 15.47
C GLN A 277 -13.15 -31.24 15.72
N GLU A 278 -14.49 -31.34 15.70
CA GLU A 278 -15.42 -30.26 16.03
C GLU A 278 -15.20 -29.77 17.47
N ASP A 279 -15.06 -30.67 18.44
CA ASP A 279 -14.73 -30.35 19.84
C ASP A 279 -13.39 -29.63 19.95
N HIS A 280 -12.39 -30.05 19.17
CA HIS A 280 -11.06 -29.43 19.22
C HIS A 280 -11.06 -28.00 18.67
N ILE A 281 -11.81 -27.75 17.60
CA ILE A 281 -11.92 -26.43 16.97
C ILE A 281 -13.11 -25.63 17.50
N TRP A 282 -13.81 -26.12 18.52
CA TRP A 282 -14.94 -25.43 19.16
C TRP A 282 -14.51 -24.04 19.68
N GLY A 283 -13.28 -23.96 20.19
CA GLY A 283 -12.65 -22.72 20.60
C GLY A 283 -11.94 -21.98 19.47
N PHE A 284 -12.24 -22.24 18.18
CA PHE A 284 -11.73 -21.38 17.11
C PHE A 284 -12.38 -20.00 17.26
N PRO A 285 -11.65 -18.87 17.06
CA PRO A 285 -10.26 -18.77 16.61
C PRO A 285 -9.20 -18.92 17.72
N GLU A 286 -9.54 -18.98 19.00
CA GLU A 286 -8.58 -19.16 20.10
C GLU A 286 -7.75 -20.45 20.00
N SER A 287 -8.28 -21.48 19.34
CA SER A 287 -7.59 -22.74 19.06
C SER A 287 -6.62 -22.69 17.88
N ALA A 288 -6.61 -21.58 17.11
CA ALA A 288 -5.68 -21.40 16.01
C ALA A 288 -4.25 -21.08 16.51
N PRO A 289 -3.20 -21.35 15.72
CA PRO A 289 -1.84 -20.98 16.09
C PRO A 289 -1.71 -19.47 16.35
N VAL A 290 -1.02 -19.10 17.44
CA VAL A 290 -0.90 -17.70 17.91
C VAL A 290 -0.39 -16.76 16.80
N HIS A 291 0.59 -17.22 16.02
CA HIS A 291 1.20 -16.43 14.94
C HIS A 291 0.23 -16.09 13.79
N TRP A 292 -0.92 -16.77 13.66
CA TRP A 292 -1.92 -16.40 12.66
C TRP A 292 -2.54 -15.01 12.90
N ASN A 293 -2.50 -14.52 14.14
CA ASN A 293 -2.98 -13.16 14.45
C ASN A 293 -1.85 -12.12 14.46
N ASP A 294 -0.59 -12.54 14.68
CA ASP A 294 0.59 -11.65 14.57
C ASP A 294 0.78 -11.15 13.14
N TRP A 295 0.51 -12.02 12.16
CA TRP A 295 0.56 -11.70 10.73
C TRP A 295 -0.79 -11.31 10.12
N GLY A 296 -1.85 -11.27 10.93
CA GLY A 296 -3.17 -10.82 10.47
C GLY A 296 -4.00 -11.86 9.69
N MET A 297 -3.53 -13.09 9.48
CA MET A 297 -4.24 -14.15 8.75
C MET A 297 -5.68 -14.36 9.23
N LEU A 298 -5.95 -14.35 10.54
CA LEU A 298 -7.33 -14.48 11.05
C LEU A 298 -8.22 -13.28 10.70
N ARG A 299 -7.66 -12.06 10.70
CA ARG A 299 -8.42 -10.81 10.52
C ARG A 299 -8.55 -10.38 9.06
N GLU A 300 -7.57 -10.74 8.24
CA GLU A 300 -7.44 -10.29 6.85
C GLU A 300 -7.98 -11.30 5.83
N THR A 301 -8.42 -12.48 6.29
CA THR A 301 -8.97 -13.53 5.43
C THR A 301 -10.43 -13.82 5.77
N CYS A 302 -11.04 -14.74 5.01
CA CYS A 302 -12.37 -15.24 5.29
C CYS A 302 -12.51 -15.94 6.65
N LEU A 303 -11.40 -16.28 7.33
CA LEU A 303 -11.40 -16.91 8.65
C LEU A 303 -12.05 -16.04 9.73
N VAL A 304 -12.06 -14.71 9.55
CA VAL A 304 -12.74 -13.77 10.46
C VAL A 304 -14.24 -14.06 10.62
N ALA A 305 -14.84 -14.78 9.66
CA ALA A 305 -16.24 -15.16 9.69
C ALA A 305 -16.53 -16.43 10.52
N TYR A 306 -15.51 -17.06 11.10
CA TYR A 306 -15.62 -18.34 11.81
C TYR A 306 -15.28 -18.17 13.30
N GLY A 307 -16.05 -18.81 14.19
CA GLY A 307 -15.64 -18.96 15.59
C GLY A 307 -16.02 -17.85 16.59
N THR A 308 -16.91 -16.91 16.23
CA THR A 308 -17.48 -15.96 17.21
C THR A 308 -19.00 -15.93 17.10
N GLU A 309 -19.68 -15.19 17.98
CA GLU A 309 -21.15 -15.01 18.10
C GLU A 309 -21.93 -14.80 16.77
N LYS A 310 -21.23 -14.59 15.65
CA LYS A 310 -21.72 -14.58 14.27
C LYS A 310 -21.56 -15.94 13.56
N SER A 311 -22.33 -16.94 14.02
CA SER A 311 -23.06 -17.93 13.21
C SER A 311 -22.37 -18.88 12.20
N ARG A 312 -21.03 -19.05 12.12
CA ARG A 312 -20.43 -20.09 11.27
C ARG A 312 -19.29 -20.87 11.95
N TYR A 313 -19.41 -22.19 11.93
CA TYR A 313 -18.35 -23.14 12.28
C TYR A 313 -17.56 -23.55 11.03
N LEU A 314 -16.30 -23.94 11.22
CA LEU A 314 -15.49 -24.50 10.13
C LEU A 314 -16.16 -25.79 9.63
N PRO A 315 -16.30 -26.01 8.31
CA PRO A 315 -17.00 -27.16 7.76
C PRO A 315 -16.11 -28.41 7.80
N VAL A 316 -15.94 -29.00 8.99
CA VAL A 316 -15.01 -30.12 9.26
C VAL A 316 -15.11 -31.24 8.22
N ALA A 317 -16.33 -31.71 7.96
CA ALA A 317 -16.55 -32.77 6.99
C ALA A 317 -16.07 -32.38 5.58
N MET A 318 -16.25 -31.13 5.16
CA MET A 318 -15.85 -30.67 3.82
C MET A 318 -14.35 -30.42 3.72
N LEU A 319 -13.74 -29.87 4.77
CA LEU A 319 -12.28 -29.74 4.84
C LEU A 319 -11.61 -31.11 4.73
N ASN A 320 -12.09 -32.10 5.48
CA ASN A 320 -11.63 -33.48 5.39
C ASN A 320 -11.81 -34.09 4.01
N VAL A 321 -12.95 -33.87 3.37
CA VAL A 321 -13.24 -34.34 2.01
C VAL A 321 -12.29 -33.72 0.98
N PHE A 322 -12.07 -32.41 1.01
CA PHE A 322 -11.22 -31.72 0.04
C PHE A 322 -9.74 -32.01 0.25
N TYR A 323 -9.26 -32.06 1.50
CA TYR A 323 -7.89 -32.52 1.76
C TYR A 323 -7.71 -34.01 1.43
N SER A 324 -8.73 -34.85 1.62
CA SER A 324 -8.68 -36.24 1.13
C SER A 324 -8.53 -36.29 -0.39
N ALA A 325 -9.26 -35.44 -1.12
CA ALA A 325 -9.11 -35.33 -2.57
C ALA A 325 -7.72 -34.80 -2.95
N LYS A 326 -7.23 -33.76 -2.28
CA LYS A 326 -5.91 -33.19 -2.52
C LYS A 326 -4.77 -34.19 -2.30
N HIS A 327 -4.83 -35.00 -1.24
CA HIS A 327 -3.78 -35.98 -0.93
C HIS A 327 -4.03 -37.40 -1.48
N GLY A 328 -5.19 -37.68 -2.05
CA GLY A 328 -5.52 -38.99 -2.63
C GLY A 328 -5.66 -40.12 -1.59
N LYS A 329 -5.89 -39.78 -0.32
CA LYS A 329 -6.09 -40.72 0.79
C LYS A 329 -7.10 -40.15 1.78
N PRO A 330 -7.79 -40.97 2.59
CA PRO A 330 -8.64 -40.46 3.65
C PRO A 330 -7.87 -39.58 4.65
N ILE A 331 -8.38 -38.38 4.91
CA ILE A 331 -7.88 -37.41 5.90
C ILE A 331 -9.03 -37.08 6.86
N GLY A 332 -8.82 -37.24 8.17
CA GLY A 332 -9.83 -36.89 9.20
C GLY A 332 -11.12 -37.70 9.16
N ILE A 333 -11.19 -38.74 8.32
CA ILE A 333 -12.34 -39.62 8.17
C ILE A 333 -11.87 -41.06 8.42
N ARG A 334 -12.59 -41.80 9.26
CA ARG A 334 -12.30 -43.21 9.60
C ARG A 334 -12.63 -44.16 8.44
N ARG A 335 -11.89 -44.04 7.34
CA ARG A 335 -12.00 -44.82 6.11
C ARG A 335 -10.62 -45.34 5.71
N ARG A 336 -10.60 -46.49 5.04
CA ARG A 336 -9.35 -47.14 4.59
C ARG A 336 -8.93 -46.70 3.20
N HIS A 337 -9.90 -46.51 2.32
CA HIS A 337 -9.66 -46.22 0.91
C HIS A 337 -10.32 -44.90 0.50
N PHE A 338 -9.68 -44.19 -0.42
CA PHE A 338 -10.17 -42.90 -0.92
C PHE A 338 -11.57 -43.01 -1.55
N ILE A 339 -11.87 -44.13 -2.22
CA ILE A 339 -13.20 -44.38 -2.79
C ILE A 339 -14.32 -44.34 -1.73
N GLU A 340 -14.04 -44.71 -0.49
CA GLU A 340 -15.02 -44.66 0.60
C GLU A 340 -15.39 -43.21 0.96
N VAL A 341 -14.44 -42.27 0.85
CA VAL A 341 -14.69 -40.82 0.97
C VAL A 341 -15.59 -40.35 -0.17
N ALA A 342 -15.33 -40.82 -1.39
CA ALA A 342 -16.16 -40.48 -2.54
C ALA A 342 -17.61 -41.00 -2.39
N HIS A 343 -17.79 -42.22 -1.87
CA HIS A 343 -19.10 -42.74 -1.53
C HIS A 343 -19.81 -41.89 -0.47
N TYR A 344 -19.08 -41.49 0.58
CA TYR A 344 -19.56 -40.68 1.68
C TYR A 344 -20.09 -39.32 1.23
N VAL A 345 -19.36 -38.60 0.36
CA VAL A 345 -19.82 -37.30 -0.18
C VAL A 345 -21.15 -37.42 -0.91
N VAL A 346 -21.28 -38.43 -1.79
CA VAL A 346 -22.51 -38.60 -2.58
C VAL A 346 -23.72 -38.96 -1.71
N GLU A 347 -23.50 -39.68 -0.61
CA GLU A 347 -24.56 -40.12 0.29
C GLU A 347 -24.96 -39.02 1.27
N SER A 348 -24.00 -38.44 1.98
CA SER A 348 -24.22 -37.53 3.10
C SER A 348 -24.19 -36.05 2.73
N TYR A 349 -23.47 -35.66 1.67
CA TYR A 349 -23.26 -34.25 1.30
C TYR A 349 -23.48 -33.99 -0.20
N PRO A 350 -24.64 -34.36 -0.76
CA PRO A 350 -24.88 -34.23 -2.21
C PRO A 350 -24.80 -32.79 -2.72
N LYS A 351 -25.08 -31.78 -1.89
CA LYS A 351 -24.95 -30.36 -2.23
C LYS A 351 -23.50 -29.89 -2.45
N TYR A 352 -22.53 -30.60 -1.88
CA TYR A 352 -21.10 -30.34 -2.08
C TYR A 352 -20.50 -31.19 -3.19
N LEU A 353 -21.30 -32.04 -3.86
CA LEU A 353 -20.81 -32.93 -4.89
C LEU A 353 -20.17 -32.18 -6.08
N ARG A 354 -20.64 -30.98 -6.42
CA ARG A 354 -20.03 -30.19 -7.50
C ARG A 354 -18.61 -29.73 -7.13
N TRP A 355 -18.41 -29.21 -5.92
CA TRP A 355 -17.09 -28.91 -5.37
C TRP A 355 -16.19 -30.15 -5.37
N PHE A 356 -16.70 -31.27 -4.85
CA PHE A 356 -15.91 -32.50 -4.78
C PHE A 356 -15.53 -33.03 -6.17
N ARG A 357 -16.44 -32.99 -7.14
CA ARG A 357 -16.13 -33.38 -8.53
C ARG A 357 -15.06 -32.49 -9.14
N ARG A 358 -15.13 -31.18 -8.90
CA ARG A 358 -14.08 -30.25 -9.34
C ARG A 358 -12.73 -30.62 -8.72
N ALA A 359 -12.71 -30.96 -7.43
CA ALA A 359 -11.49 -31.42 -6.75
C ALA A 359 -10.98 -32.76 -7.32
N LEU A 360 -11.86 -33.71 -7.66
CA LEU A 360 -11.46 -34.96 -8.31
C LEU A 360 -10.80 -34.72 -9.68
N ASP A 361 -11.31 -33.75 -10.44
CA ASP A 361 -10.76 -33.40 -11.75
C ASP A 361 -9.42 -32.67 -11.61
N VAL A 362 -9.34 -31.65 -10.74
CA VAL A 362 -8.14 -30.84 -10.48
C VAL A 362 -7.00 -31.65 -9.89
N PHE A 363 -7.29 -32.54 -8.94
CA PHE A 363 -6.28 -33.39 -8.29
C PHE A 363 -6.12 -34.75 -8.98
N GLU A 364 -6.65 -34.91 -10.19
CA GLU A 364 -6.48 -36.11 -11.04
C GLU A 364 -6.81 -37.43 -10.32
N ARG A 365 -7.93 -37.47 -9.60
CA ARG A 365 -8.33 -38.63 -8.78
C ARG A 365 -9.15 -39.68 -9.53
N GLY A 366 -9.45 -39.45 -10.81
CA GLY A 366 -10.17 -40.40 -11.67
C GLY A 366 -9.52 -41.80 -11.73
N PRO A 367 -8.22 -41.94 -12.08
CA PRO A 367 -7.54 -43.22 -12.14
C PRO A 367 -7.53 -43.97 -10.80
N LEU A 368 -7.31 -43.26 -9.69
CA LEU A 368 -7.32 -43.83 -8.35
C LEU A 368 -8.69 -44.41 -7.99
N LEU A 369 -9.77 -43.68 -8.29
CA LEU A 369 -11.13 -44.16 -8.06
C LEU A 369 -11.46 -45.37 -8.94
N ALA A 370 -11.03 -45.38 -10.19
CA ALA A 370 -11.23 -46.52 -11.08
C ALA A 370 -10.50 -47.78 -10.58
N ALA A 371 -9.26 -47.62 -10.09
CA ALA A 371 -8.48 -48.73 -9.53
C ALA A 371 -9.10 -49.30 -8.24
N GLN A 372 -9.76 -48.45 -7.43
CA GLN A 372 -10.40 -48.87 -6.18
C GLN A 372 -11.85 -49.38 -6.37
N ASP A 373 -12.48 -49.16 -7.52
CA ASP A 373 -13.87 -49.58 -7.79
C ASP A 373 -13.99 -51.04 -8.26
N GLN A 374 -13.55 -51.97 -7.41
CA GLN A 374 -13.59 -53.41 -7.74
C GLN A 374 -15.01 -53.94 -7.98
N SER A 375 -16.02 -53.29 -7.39
CA SER A 375 -17.42 -53.71 -7.48
C SER A 375 -18.21 -53.04 -8.61
N GLY A 376 -17.63 -52.04 -9.30
CA GLY A 376 -18.33 -51.20 -10.28
C GLY A 376 -19.41 -50.28 -9.69
N LYS A 377 -19.61 -50.29 -8.36
CA LYS A 377 -20.66 -49.52 -7.68
C LYS A 377 -20.41 -48.02 -7.81
N TRP A 378 -19.16 -47.59 -7.79
CA TRP A 378 -18.84 -46.17 -7.95
C TRP A 378 -19.20 -45.70 -9.36
N ALA A 379 -18.80 -46.43 -10.40
CA ALA A 379 -19.15 -46.11 -11.78
C ALA A 379 -20.68 -45.98 -12.02
N ILE A 380 -21.47 -46.89 -11.43
CA ILE A 380 -22.95 -46.81 -11.47
C ILE A 380 -23.44 -45.54 -10.78
N LYS A 381 -22.91 -45.22 -9.59
CA LYS A 381 -23.27 -44.02 -8.82
C LYS A 381 -22.95 -42.74 -9.59
N VAL A 382 -21.82 -42.71 -10.30
CA VAL A 382 -21.41 -41.61 -11.18
C VAL A 382 -22.42 -41.37 -12.29
N LYS A 383 -22.85 -42.42 -12.99
CA LYS A 383 -23.88 -42.29 -14.04
C LYS A 383 -25.18 -41.71 -13.45
N ARG A 384 -25.61 -42.22 -12.29
CA ARG A 384 -26.84 -41.79 -11.63
C ARG A 384 -26.82 -40.31 -11.23
N TYR A 385 -25.81 -39.85 -10.49
CA TYR A 385 -25.79 -38.45 -10.07
C TYR A 385 -25.54 -37.49 -11.24
N LYS A 386 -24.80 -37.92 -12.28
CA LYS A 386 -24.60 -37.08 -13.48
C LYS A 386 -25.92 -36.84 -14.20
N GLN A 387 -26.79 -37.85 -14.26
CA GLN A 387 -28.12 -37.71 -14.83
C GLN A 387 -28.99 -36.80 -13.95
N ALA A 388 -29.03 -37.02 -12.63
CA ALA A 388 -29.80 -36.19 -11.70
C ALA A 388 -29.39 -34.70 -11.74
N ILE A 389 -28.09 -34.39 -11.89
CA ILE A 389 -27.61 -33.02 -12.07
C ILE A 389 -28.12 -32.40 -13.39
N LYS A 390 -28.14 -33.18 -14.48
CA LYS A 390 -28.71 -32.71 -15.77
C LYS A 390 -30.20 -32.43 -15.66
N ASP A 391 -30.90 -33.26 -14.90
CA ASP A 391 -32.34 -33.15 -14.64
C ASP A 391 -32.68 -32.06 -13.59
N ARG A 392 -31.66 -31.32 -13.12
CA ARG A 392 -31.79 -30.25 -12.13
C ARG A 392 -32.44 -30.69 -10.81
N ASP A 393 -32.12 -31.91 -10.36
CA ASP A 393 -32.51 -32.39 -9.04
C ASP A 393 -31.93 -31.47 -7.95
N THR A 394 -32.83 -30.89 -7.14
CA THR A 394 -32.51 -29.92 -6.09
C THR A 394 -31.62 -30.52 -4.99
N ARG A 395 -31.57 -31.86 -4.87
CA ARG A 395 -30.62 -32.57 -4.00
C ARG A 395 -29.15 -32.20 -4.29
N TYR A 396 -28.84 -31.85 -5.54
CA TYR A 396 -27.49 -31.53 -6.02
C TYR A 396 -27.29 -30.04 -6.32
N GLU A 397 -28.16 -29.17 -5.80
CA GLU A 397 -27.91 -27.73 -5.77
C GLU A 397 -26.65 -27.42 -4.95
N VAL A 398 -25.84 -26.51 -5.45
CA VAL A 398 -24.55 -26.18 -4.84
C VAL A 398 -24.78 -25.42 -3.54
N ASP A 399 -24.21 -25.91 -2.46
CA ASP A 399 -24.08 -25.14 -1.23
C ASP A 399 -22.89 -24.17 -1.34
N GLU A 400 -23.18 -22.88 -1.32
CA GLU A 400 -22.18 -21.80 -1.38
C GLU A 400 -21.87 -21.19 0.00
N THR A 401 -22.38 -21.75 1.10
CA THR A 401 -22.22 -21.20 2.47
C THR A 401 -20.76 -20.92 2.82
N HIS A 402 -19.85 -21.81 2.42
CA HIS A 402 -18.41 -21.72 2.70
C HIS A 402 -17.57 -21.43 1.45
N ARG A 403 -18.18 -20.87 0.39
CA ARG A 403 -17.51 -20.62 -0.89
C ARG A 403 -16.21 -19.83 -0.75
N GLN A 404 -16.22 -18.72 0.00
CA GLN A 404 -15.03 -17.89 0.20
C GLN A 404 -13.88 -18.65 0.86
N LEU A 405 -14.20 -19.54 1.81
CA LEU A 405 -13.21 -20.40 2.45
C LEU A 405 -12.62 -21.40 1.47
N PHE A 406 -13.46 -22.06 0.67
CA PHE A 406 -12.97 -23.05 -0.29
C PHE A 406 -12.17 -22.42 -1.43
N GLU A 407 -12.60 -21.29 -1.97
CA GLU A 407 -11.84 -20.56 -3.00
C GLU A 407 -10.51 -20.01 -2.46
N TRP A 408 -10.43 -19.71 -1.16
CA TRP A 408 -9.18 -19.27 -0.54
C TRP A 408 -8.22 -20.43 -0.21
N LEU A 409 -8.72 -21.54 0.34
CA LEU A 409 -7.91 -22.72 0.66
C LEU A 409 -7.49 -23.53 -0.57
N PHE A 410 -8.37 -23.59 -1.56
CA PHE A 410 -8.22 -24.39 -2.78
C PHE A 410 -8.51 -23.51 -4.01
N PRO A 411 -7.64 -22.53 -4.31
CA PRO A 411 -7.87 -21.57 -5.41
C PRO A 411 -8.00 -22.25 -6.78
N GLU A 412 -7.43 -23.44 -6.95
CA GLU A 412 -7.52 -24.25 -8.16
C GLU A 412 -8.93 -24.83 -8.43
N LEU A 413 -9.81 -24.85 -7.42
CA LEU A 413 -11.22 -25.21 -7.58
C LEU A 413 -12.08 -24.08 -8.17
N ALA A 414 -11.58 -22.84 -8.18
CA ALA A 414 -12.31 -21.65 -8.62
C ALA A 414 -12.11 -21.33 -10.12
N PRO A 415 -13.12 -20.77 -10.81
CA PRO A 415 -14.52 -20.71 -10.40
C PRO A 415 -15.17 -22.10 -10.53
N LEU A 416 -16.18 -22.37 -9.70
CA LEU A 416 -17.03 -23.55 -9.92
C LEU A 416 -17.74 -23.45 -11.27
N PRO A 417 -17.74 -24.52 -12.09
CA PRO A 417 -18.55 -24.57 -13.30
C PRO A 417 -20.05 -24.43 -12.95
N ARG A 418 -20.74 -23.54 -13.67
CA ARG A 418 -22.19 -23.27 -13.50
C ARG A 418 -23.04 -24.49 -13.83
#